data_AF-A0A2W5XYX6-F1
#
_entry.id   AF-A0A2W5XYX6-F1
#
_cell.length_a   1.000
_cell.length_b   1.000
_cell.length_c   1.000
_cell.angle_alpha   90.00
_cell.angle_beta   90.00
_cell.angle_gamma   90.00
#
_symmetry.space_group_name_H-M   'P 1'
#
loop_
_entity.id
_entity.type
_entity.pdbx_description
1 polymer ?
#
loop_
_entity_poly.entity_id
_entity_poly.type
_entity_poly.pdbx_seq_one_letter_code
_entity_poly.pdbx_strand_id
1 'polypeptide(L)'
;PRYGRVQLLDLPEERLEIIEMEVGEGAPAAGRRVSEVDLPDGSLIISVLRDRGGFVPKADTVIQPGDEVLLVLDPGLEAAITDQFAADGDRSRG
;
A
#
# COMPACT_ATOMS: atom_id res chain seq x y z
N PRO A 1 -19.78 0.17 5.32
CA PRO A 1 -18.80 1.28 5.43
C PRO A 1 -18.30 1.67 4.03
N ARG A 2 -18.33 2.97 3.67
CA ARG A 2 -17.67 3.47 2.45
C ARG A 2 -16.31 3.99 2.91
N TYR A 3 -15.24 3.28 2.56
CA TYR A 3 -13.88 3.75 2.80
C TYR A 3 -13.67 5.00 1.95
N GLY A 4 -13.52 6.15 2.61
CA GLY A 4 -13.21 7.42 1.98
C GLY A 4 -11.70 7.61 2.00
N ARG A 5 -11.12 7.95 0.85
CA ARG A 5 -9.68 8.21 0.70
C ARG A 5 -9.24 9.29 1.69
N VAL A 6 -8.34 8.96 2.63
CA VAL A 6 -7.72 9.93 3.54
C VAL A 6 -6.39 10.34 2.94
N GLN A 7 -6.27 11.60 2.53
CA GLN A 7 -5.01 12.16 2.05
C GLN A 7 -4.19 12.61 3.27
N LEU A 8 -3.12 11.88 3.58
CA LEU A 8 -2.41 12.03 4.86
C LEU A 8 -1.49 13.26 4.91
N LEU A 9 -0.83 13.63 3.81
CA LEU A 9 -0.04 14.87 3.68
C LEU A 9 0.33 15.10 2.19
N ASP A 10 0.34 16.35 1.74
CA ASP A 10 0.92 16.78 0.45
C ASP A 10 2.21 17.57 0.76
N LEU A 11 3.36 17.11 0.26
CA LEU A 11 4.69 17.70 0.48
C LEU A 11 5.16 18.39 -0.82
N PRO A 12 4.66 19.61 -1.11
CA PRO A 12 4.80 20.24 -2.43
C PRO A 12 6.24 20.60 -2.83
N GLU A 13 7.17 20.70 -1.88
CA GLU A 13 8.57 21.03 -2.15
C GLU A 13 9.44 19.78 -2.44
N GLU A 14 8.98 18.60 -2.04
CA GLU A 14 9.74 17.34 -2.13
C GLU A 14 9.16 16.38 -3.18
N ARG A 15 7.94 16.63 -3.68
CA ARG A 15 7.22 15.80 -4.67
C ARG A 15 7.14 14.35 -4.24
N LEU A 16 6.67 14.07 -3.02
CA LEU A 16 6.37 12.72 -2.55
C LEU A 16 4.91 12.65 -2.13
N GLU A 17 4.28 11.53 -2.43
CA GLU A 17 2.91 11.20 -2.04
C GLU A 17 2.93 10.11 -0.97
N ILE A 18 2.06 10.23 0.02
CA ILE A 18 1.80 9.17 0.99
C ILE A 18 0.39 8.65 0.76
N ILE A 19 0.28 7.34 0.52
CA ILE A 19 -1.01 6.68 0.35
C ILE A 19 -1.15 5.52 1.33
N GLU A 20 -2.40 5.20 1.63
CA GLU A 20 -2.81 4.07 2.44
C GLU A 20 -3.64 3.12 1.59
N MET A 21 -3.30 1.83 1.65
CA MET A 21 -3.91 0.79 0.82
C MET A 21 -4.31 -0.40 1.67
N GLU A 22 -5.57 -0.83 1.60
CA GLU A 22 -5.99 -2.12 2.13
C GLU A 22 -5.53 -3.23 1.18
N VAL A 23 -4.92 -4.29 1.73
CA VAL A 23 -4.47 -5.44 0.95
C VAL A 23 -5.65 -6.36 0.69
N GLY A 24 -6.09 -6.41 -0.56
CA GLY A 24 -7.20 -7.24 -0.98
C GLY A 24 -6.92 -8.75 -0.89
N GLU A 25 -7.98 -9.54 -0.69
CA GLU A 25 -7.90 -11.00 -0.86
C GLU A 25 -7.49 -11.34 -2.29
N GLY A 26 -6.35 -12.03 -2.45
CA GLY A 26 -5.80 -12.41 -3.74
C GLY A 26 -4.95 -11.34 -4.44
N ALA A 27 -4.68 -10.21 -3.78
CA ALA A 27 -3.73 -9.21 -4.28
C ALA A 27 -2.34 -9.84 -4.52
N PRO A 28 -1.56 -9.39 -5.53
CA PRO A 28 -0.23 -9.94 -5.80
C PRO A 28 0.75 -9.90 -4.62
N ALA A 29 0.64 -8.89 -3.76
CA ALA A 29 1.44 -8.78 -2.53
C ALA A 29 0.98 -9.70 -1.39
N ALA A 30 -0.25 -10.20 -1.42
CA ALA A 30 -0.79 -10.99 -0.32
C ALA A 30 -0.03 -12.31 -0.14
N GLY A 31 0.42 -12.57 1.09
CA GLY A 31 1.22 -13.74 1.45
C GLY A 31 2.70 -13.65 1.07
N ARG A 32 3.15 -12.54 0.48
CA ARG A 32 4.56 -12.30 0.14
C ARG A 32 5.29 -11.61 1.27
N ARG A 33 6.61 -11.83 1.35
CA ARG A 33 7.48 -11.00 2.20
C ARG A 33 7.64 -9.62 1.58
N VAL A 34 7.84 -8.58 2.37
CA VAL A 34 8.09 -7.22 1.86
C VAL A 34 9.24 -7.19 0.86
N SER A 35 10.31 -7.97 1.07
CA SER A 35 11.43 -8.05 0.12
C SER A 35 11.11 -8.76 -1.20
N GLU A 36 9.97 -9.43 -1.31
CA GLU A 36 9.50 -10.17 -2.49
C GLU A 36 8.37 -9.44 -3.22
N VAL A 37 7.89 -8.31 -2.68
CA VAL A 37 6.88 -7.47 -3.33
C VAL A 37 7.59 -6.65 -4.40
N ASP A 38 7.18 -6.83 -5.65
CA ASP A 38 7.67 -6.03 -6.77
C ASP A 38 7.04 -4.64 -6.69
N LEU A 39 7.78 -3.73 -6.06
CA LEU A 39 7.44 -2.32 -5.98
C LEU A 39 8.13 -1.55 -7.10
N PRO A 40 7.47 -0.56 -7.73
CA PRO A 40 8.12 0.33 -8.67
C PRO A 40 9.21 1.15 -7.97
N ASP A 41 10.29 1.44 -8.70
CA ASP A 41 11.31 2.38 -8.26
C ASP A 41 10.67 3.72 -7.88
N GLY A 42 11.13 4.32 -6.78
CA GLY A 42 10.51 5.54 -6.23
C GLY A 42 9.34 5.27 -5.30
N SER A 43 9.14 4.02 -4.84
CA SER A 43 8.14 3.69 -3.82
C SER A 43 8.73 2.89 -2.65
N LEU A 44 8.10 3.01 -1.48
CA LEU A 44 8.53 2.37 -0.24
C LEU A 44 7.35 2.10 0.68
N ILE A 45 7.24 0.87 1.17
CA ILE A 45 6.36 0.53 2.29
C ILE A 45 7.00 1.03 3.58
N ILE A 46 6.29 1.90 4.31
CA ILE A 46 6.81 2.51 5.54
C ILE A 46 6.14 1.97 6.81
N SER A 47 4.90 1.49 6.71
CA SER A 47 4.17 0.91 7.84
C SER A 47 3.15 -0.12 7.36
N VAL A 48 2.90 -1.12 8.21
CA VAL A 48 1.78 -2.05 8.08
C VAL A 48 0.93 -1.91 9.32
N LEU A 49 -0.37 -1.71 9.15
CA LEU A 49 -1.36 -1.74 10.20
C LEU A 49 -2.09 -3.07 10.10
N ARG A 50 -2.05 -3.82 11.20
CA ARG A 50 -2.74 -5.11 11.33
C ARG A 50 -3.48 -5.13 12.65
N ASP A 51 -4.70 -5.65 12.61
CA ASP A 51 -5.64 -5.68 13.74
C ASP A 51 -5.93 -4.29 14.32
N ARG A 52 -5.13 -3.83 15.29
CA ARG A 52 -5.29 -2.54 16.00
C ARG A 52 -3.96 -1.81 16.22
N GLY A 53 -2.90 -2.22 15.52
CA GLY A 53 -1.56 -1.65 15.71
C GLY A 53 -0.79 -1.51 14.40
N GLY A 54 -0.11 -0.38 14.26
CA GLY A 54 0.87 -0.13 13.20
C GLY A 54 2.28 -0.57 13.64
N PHE A 55 3.05 -1.11 12.70
CA PHE A 55 4.46 -1.42 12.89
C PHE A 55 5.26 -1.16 11.63
N VAL A 56 6.54 -0.84 11.80
CA VAL A 56 7.48 -0.71 10.68
C VAL A 56 7.86 -2.11 10.21
N PRO A 57 7.53 -2.49 8.96
CA PRO A 57 7.82 -3.82 8.48
C PRO A 57 9.33 -3.99 8.22
N LYS A 58 9.77 -5.24 8.31
CA LYS A 58 11.10 -5.69 7.92
C LYS A 58 11.02 -6.43 6.59
N ALA A 59 12.18 -6.67 5.97
CA ALA A 59 12.28 -7.45 4.73
C ALA A 59 11.55 -8.80 4.80
N ASP A 60 11.58 -9.47 5.96
CA ASP A 60 10.94 -10.77 6.19
C ASP A 60 9.47 -10.69 6.66
N THR A 61 8.92 -9.49 6.84
CA THR A 61 7.52 -9.30 7.19
C THR A 61 6.64 -9.80 6.05
N VAL A 62 5.73 -10.72 6.37
CA VAL A 62 4.74 -11.24 5.42
C VAL A 62 3.51 -10.33 5.43
N ILE A 63 3.14 -9.83 4.26
CA ILE A 63 1.92 -9.05 4.03
C ILE A 63 0.72 -10.00 4.02
N GLN A 64 -0.34 -9.63 4.71
CA GLN A 64 -1.56 -10.44 4.84
C GLN A 64 -2.76 -9.71 4.22
N PRO A 65 -3.73 -10.44 3.64
CA PRO A 65 -5.01 -9.84 3.29
C PRO A 65 -5.65 -9.14 4.49
N GLY A 66 -6.21 -7.95 4.26
CA GLY A 66 -6.79 -7.08 5.29
C GLY A 66 -5.77 -6.24 6.07
N ASP A 67 -4.47 -6.34 5.77
CA ASP A 67 -3.50 -5.35 6.23
C ASP A 67 -3.82 -3.99 5.59
N GLU A 68 -3.58 -2.90 6.30
CA GLU A 68 -3.50 -1.56 5.71
C GLU A 68 -2.01 -1.19 5.60
N VAL A 69 -1.55 -0.96 4.38
CA VAL A 69 -0.16 -0.66 4.08
C VAL A 69 -0.04 0.83 3.79
N LEU A 70 0.84 1.51 4.51
CA LEU A 70 1.19 2.90 4.25
C LEU A 70 2.44 2.94 3.37
N LEU A 71 2.35 3.63 2.24
CA LEU A 71 3.43 3.77 1.27
C LEU A 71 3.78 5.24 1.05
N VAL A 72 5.07 5.49 0.87
CA VAL A 72 5.58 6.72 0.24
C VAL A 72 5.90 6.38 -1.22
N LEU A 73 5.55 7.26 -2.14
CA LEU A 73 5.84 7.10 -3.56
C LEU A 73 6.06 8.42 -4.28
N ASP A 74 6.80 8.36 -5.39
CA ASP A 74 6.84 9.45 -6.36
C ASP A 74 5.46 9.65 -7.03
N PRO A 75 5.11 10.89 -7.46
CA PRO A 75 3.81 11.20 -8.03
C PRO A 75 3.56 10.43 -9.32
N GLY A 76 2.36 9.88 -9.46
CA GLY A 76 1.94 9.12 -10.64
C GLY A 76 2.20 7.62 -10.57
N LEU A 77 2.81 7.11 -9.50
CA LEU A 77 2.98 5.66 -9.28
C LEU A 77 1.74 5.00 -8.63
N GLU A 78 0.72 5.77 -8.25
CA GLU A 78 -0.48 5.27 -7.54
C GLU A 78 -1.13 4.06 -8.22
N ALA A 79 -1.26 4.08 -9.56
CA ALA A 79 -1.87 2.98 -10.31
C ALA A 79 -1.06 1.67 -10.21
N ALA A 80 0.27 1.76 -10.34
CA ALA A 80 1.15 0.59 -10.25
C ALA A 80 1.15 0.00 -8.82
N ILE A 81 1.11 0.86 -7.80
CA ILE A 81 0.95 0.43 -6.41
C ILE A 81 -0.41 -0.24 -6.22
N THR A 82 -1.48 0.35 -6.75
CA THR A 82 -2.83 -0.21 -6.65
C THR A 82 -2.88 -1.62 -7.22
N ASP A 83 -2.25 -1.88 -8.37
CA ASP A 83 -2.20 -3.22 -8.96
C ASP A 83 -1.53 -4.27 -8.07
N GLN A 84 -0.65 -3.86 -7.16
CA GLN A 84 0.08 -4.75 -6.28
C GLN A 84 -0.69 -5.10 -4.99
N PHE A 85 -1.58 -4.21 -4.52
CA PHE A 85 -2.26 -4.35 -3.23
C PHE A 85 -3.79 -4.50 -3.34
N ALA A 86 -4.42 -4.06 -4.43
CA ALA A 86 -5.87 -4.25 -4.61
C ALA A 86 -6.20 -5.67 -5.08
N ALA A 87 -7.40 -6.15 -4.72
CA ALA A 87 -7.95 -7.36 -5.32
C ALA A 87 -8.49 -7.06 -6.74
N ASP A 88 -8.45 -8.05 -7.63
CA ASP A 88 -8.96 -7.92 -9.01
C ASP A 88 -10.42 -7.40 -9.09
N GLY A 89 -11.22 -7.63 -8.04
CA GLY A 89 -12.62 -7.21 -7.95
C GLY A 89 -12.86 -5.76 -7.49
N ASP A 90 -11.86 -5.07 -6.95
CA ASP A 90 -12.02 -3.70 -6.42
C ASP A 90 -11.82 -2.61 -7.50
N ARG A 91 -11.27 -3.00 -8.67
CA ARG A 91 -11.09 -2.14 -9.86
C ARG A 91 -12.40 -1.60 -10.47
N SER A 92 -13.57 -1.99 -9.95
CA SER A 92 -14.90 -1.62 -10.48
C SER A 92 -15.63 -0.52 -9.71
N ARG A 93 -14.98 0.16 -8.74
CA ARG A 93 -15.61 1.23 -7.93
C ARG A 93 -14.97 2.61 -8.00
N GLY A 94 -13.99 2.82 -8.90
CA GLY A 94 -13.36 4.11 -9.18
C GLY A 94 -14.06 4.89 -10.28
#